data_AF-A0A8T3KSP2-F1
#
_entry.id   AF-A0A8T3KSP2-F1
#
_cell.length_a   1.000
_cell.length_b   1.000
_cell.length_c   1.000
_cell.angle_alpha   90.00
_cell.angle_beta   90.00
_cell.angle_gamma   90.00
#
_symmetry.space_group_name_H-M   'P 1'
#
loop_
_entity.id
_entity.type
_entity.pdbx_description
1 polymer ?
#
loop_
_entity_poly.entity_id
_entity_poly.type
_entity_poly.pdbx_seq_one_letter_code
_entity_poly.pdbx_strand_id
1 'polypeptide(L)'
;MHLITHPGQEHQLQHVRRIDPDIDAAFRIPGAKQLWLNAGNWWEQALSYLARQITHEPSDLRSHVQRIYLHIHLSDEAGVTGALLDLYIALGEKGQPLRTRMFIFAAHLLKPRWIEYFIRHQDTGVLSSDITPPVHTSMLTLGLSGTPQVVNKENGQQLLTEIPPSLTIVSAARDPRG
;
A
#
# COMPACT_ATOMS: atom_id res chain seq x y z
N MET A 1 -39.05 -24.74 53.91
CA MET A 1 -37.59 -24.79 53.65
C MET A 1 -37.42 -24.59 52.15
N HIS A 2 -37.39 -23.32 51.70
CA HIS A 2 -37.39 -22.95 50.29
C HIS A 2 -35.99 -22.52 49.87
N LEU A 3 -35.42 -23.20 48.86
CA LEU A 3 -34.23 -22.75 48.16
C LEU A 3 -34.56 -21.47 47.39
N ILE A 4 -33.89 -20.37 47.74
CA ILE A 4 -33.83 -19.17 46.92
C ILE A 4 -32.53 -19.28 46.11
N THR A 5 -32.63 -19.77 44.89
CA THR A 5 -31.58 -19.58 43.88
C THR A 5 -31.72 -18.16 43.33
N HIS A 6 -30.75 -17.30 43.63
CA HIS A 6 -30.65 -15.97 43.05
C HIS A 6 -30.41 -16.07 41.53
N PRO A 7 -31.30 -15.55 40.67
CA PRO A 7 -31.09 -15.48 39.24
C PRO A 7 -30.34 -14.18 38.94
N GLY A 8 -29.01 -14.20 38.94
CA GLY A 8 -28.26 -12.94 38.94
C GLY A 8 -26.87 -12.94 38.32
N GLN A 9 -26.36 -14.04 37.75
CA GLN A 9 -24.98 -14.06 37.21
C GLN A 9 -24.79 -14.91 35.94
N GLU A 10 -25.74 -14.91 35.00
CA GLU A 10 -25.55 -15.55 33.67
C GLU A 10 -25.46 -14.56 32.50
N HIS A 11 -25.46 -13.24 32.76
CA HIS A 11 -25.48 -12.23 31.70
C HIS A 11 -24.13 -11.57 31.38
N GLN A 12 -22.99 -12.20 31.70
CA GLN A 12 -21.69 -11.54 31.51
C GLN A 12 -20.58 -12.36 30.83
N LEU A 13 -20.90 -13.46 30.14
CA LEU A 13 -19.88 -14.26 29.42
C LEU A 13 -20.23 -14.61 27.96
N GLN A 14 -21.20 -13.94 27.33
CA GLN A 14 -21.55 -14.21 25.92
C GLN A 14 -21.00 -13.22 24.89
N HIS A 15 -20.17 -12.25 25.29
CA HIS A 15 -19.52 -11.32 24.33
C HIS A 15 -18.09 -11.73 23.97
N VAL A 16 -17.83 -13.04 23.89
CA VAL A 16 -16.57 -13.57 23.40
C VAL A 16 -16.84 -14.36 22.12
N ARG A 17 -16.26 -13.85 21.03
CA ARG A 17 -15.99 -14.52 19.75
C ARG A 17 -17.17 -14.70 18.79
N ARG A 18 -17.27 -13.76 17.87
CA ARG A 18 -17.30 -14.13 16.46
C ARG A 18 -16.06 -13.54 15.80
N ILE A 19 -15.04 -14.37 15.64
CA ILE A 19 -14.05 -14.14 14.59
C ILE A 19 -14.87 -14.31 13.30
N ASP A 20 -14.97 -13.27 12.49
CA ASP A 20 -15.64 -13.39 11.20
C ASP A 20 -14.89 -14.46 10.40
N PRO A 21 -15.53 -15.62 10.09
CA PRO A 21 -14.87 -16.72 9.40
C PRO A 21 -14.46 -16.34 7.97
N ASP A 22 -14.96 -15.22 7.44
CA ASP A 22 -14.66 -14.74 6.09
C ASP A 22 -13.32 -13.98 5.99
N ILE A 23 -12.68 -13.68 7.13
CA ILE A 23 -11.36 -13.02 7.12
C ILE A 23 -10.27 -14.07 6.86
N ASP A 24 -9.66 -14.01 5.67
CA ASP A 24 -8.52 -14.85 5.29
C ASP A 24 -7.42 -14.81 6.37
N ALA A 25 -6.87 -15.99 6.70
CA ALA A 25 -5.76 -16.14 7.63
C ALA A 25 -4.56 -15.25 7.27
N ALA A 26 -4.39 -14.93 5.99
CA ALA A 26 -3.41 -13.97 5.51
C ALA A 26 -3.57 -12.58 6.14
N PHE A 27 -4.76 -12.14 6.55
CA PHE A 27 -5.01 -10.81 7.13
C PHE A 27 -5.01 -10.77 8.66
N ARG A 28 -4.60 -11.85 9.31
CA ARG A 28 -4.48 -11.88 10.78
C ARG A 28 -3.26 -11.08 11.22
N ILE A 29 -3.47 -10.06 12.04
CA ILE A 29 -2.41 -9.24 12.64
C ILE A 29 -1.69 -10.06 13.74
N PRO A 30 -0.38 -10.35 13.61
CA PRO A 30 0.36 -11.11 14.63
C PRO A 30 0.41 -10.36 15.97
N GLY A 31 0.11 -11.05 17.08
CA GLY A 31 0.25 -10.51 18.44
C GLY A 31 -1.01 -9.91 19.07
N ALA A 32 -2.07 -9.65 18.30
CA ALA A 32 -3.34 -9.19 18.84
C ALA A 32 -4.19 -10.39 19.31
N LYS A 33 -4.33 -10.60 20.63
CA LYS A 33 -5.29 -11.56 21.20
C LYS A 33 -6.75 -11.10 21.09
N GLN A 34 -6.97 -9.89 20.58
CA GLN A 34 -8.29 -9.31 20.38
C GLN A 34 -8.25 -8.41 19.15
N LEU A 35 -9.00 -8.81 18.13
CA LEU A 35 -9.17 -8.07 16.88
C LEU A 35 -10.12 -6.90 17.18
N TRP A 36 -9.61 -5.75 17.63
CA TRP A 36 -10.41 -4.51 17.70
C TRP A 36 -10.60 -3.92 16.30
N LEU A 37 -10.88 -4.77 15.32
CA LEU A 37 -11.36 -4.32 14.03
C LEU A 37 -12.88 -4.22 14.18
N ASN A 38 -13.41 -3.00 14.09
CA ASN A 38 -14.86 -2.84 14.02
C ASN A 38 -15.30 -3.57 12.75
N ALA A 39 -16.23 -4.51 12.89
CA ALA A 39 -16.62 -5.43 11.82
C ALA A 39 -17.07 -4.69 10.54
N GLY A 40 -17.52 -3.44 10.64
CA GLY A 40 -17.89 -2.62 9.48
C GLY A 40 -16.72 -2.01 8.69
N ASN A 41 -15.54 -1.80 9.29
CA ASN A 41 -14.42 -1.09 8.66
C ASN A 41 -13.05 -1.77 8.88
N TRP A 42 -13.05 -3.07 9.12
CA TRP A 42 -11.83 -3.84 9.38
C TRP A 42 -10.80 -3.73 8.26
N TRP A 43 -11.25 -3.60 7.00
CA TRP A 43 -10.40 -3.48 5.82
C TRP A 43 -9.64 -2.15 5.78
N GLU A 44 -10.26 -1.02 6.16
CA GLU A 44 -9.59 0.29 6.25
C GLU A 44 -8.47 0.27 7.29
N GLN A 45 -8.75 -0.35 8.43
CA GLN A 45 -7.80 -0.49 9.52
C GLN A 45 -6.65 -1.42 9.13
N ALA A 46 -6.94 -2.53 8.46
CA ALA A 46 -5.94 -3.45 7.92
C ALA A 46 -5.05 -2.78 6.87
N LEU A 47 -5.64 -2.08 5.89
CA LEU A 47 -4.88 -1.31 4.89
C LEU A 47 -3.99 -0.25 5.54
N SER A 48 -4.51 0.47 6.54
CA SER A 48 -3.75 1.48 7.28
C SER A 48 -2.59 0.86 8.07
N TYR A 49 -2.80 -0.30 8.68
CA TYR A 49 -1.75 -1.05 9.36
C TYR A 49 -0.66 -1.50 8.38
N LEU A 50 -1.05 -2.11 7.26
CA LEU A 50 -0.12 -2.59 6.24
C LEU A 50 0.69 -1.45 5.61
N ALA A 51 0.04 -0.30 5.34
CA ALA A 51 0.73 0.89 4.85
C ALA A 51 1.81 1.37 5.83
N ARG A 52 1.47 1.50 7.13
CA ARG A 52 2.45 1.87 8.16
C ARG A 52 3.60 0.86 8.26
N GLN A 53 3.27 -0.43 8.18
CA GLN A 53 4.26 -1.50 8.23
C GLN A 53 5.22 -1.42 7.05
N ILE A 54 4.73 -1.16 5.83
CA ILE A 54 5.56 -0.97 4.62
C ILE A 54 6.43 0.28 4.75
N THR A 55 5.89 1.39 5.27
CA THR A 55 6.69 2.61 5.47
C THR A 55 7.80 2.40 6.51
N HIS A 56 7.54 1.61 7.56
CA HIS A 56 8.50 1.33 8.61
C HIS A 56 9.53 0.27 8.20
N GLU A 57 9.09 -0.80 7.54
CA GLU A 57 9.91 -1.91 7.07
C GLU A 57 9.60 -2.21 5.59
N PRO A 58 10.20 -1.45 4.65
CA PRO A 58 9.94 -1.62 3.22
C PRO A 58 10.27 -3.01 2.68
N SER A 59 11.15 -3.75 3.35
CA SER A 59 11.55 -5.10 2.94
C SER A 59 10.57 -6.21 3.37
N ASP A 60 9.51 -5.87 4.13
CA ASP A 60 8.47 -6.82 4.53
C ASP A 60 7.55 -7.19 3.35
N LEU A 61 8.03 -8.15 2.55
CA LEU A 61 7.33 -8.67 1.36
C LEU A 61 5.95 -9.25 1.70
N ARG A 62 5.75 -9.74 2.93
CA ARG A 62 4.47 -10.29 3.34
C ARG A 62 3.42 -9.18 3.41
N SER A 63 3.78 -8.04 4.01
CA SER A 63 2.90 -6.89 4.11
C SER A 63 2.53 -6.32 2.73
N HIS A 64 3.48 -6.27 1.79
CA HIS A 64 3.19 -5.89 0.40
C HIS A 64 2.17 -6.82 -0.26
N VAL A 65 2.40 -8.14 -0.19
CA VAL A 65 1.51 -9.14 -0.80
C VAL A 65 0.12 -9.11 -0.19
N GLN A 66 0.01 -9.02 1.14
CA GLN A 66 -1.26 -8.85 1.83
C GLN A 66 -1.99 -7.59 1.33
N ARG A 67 -1.28 -6.46 1.27
CA ARG A 67 -1.89 -5.20 0.83
C ARG A 67 -2.41 -5.27 -0.61
N ILE A 68 -1.68 -5.91 -1.53
CA ILE A 68 -2.12 -6.15 -2.90
C ILE A 68 -3.41 -7.00 -2.91
N TYR A 69 -3.42 -8.14 -2.20
CA TYR A 69 -4.60 -9.00 -2.16
C TYR A 69 -5.82 -8.30 -1.57
N LEU A 70 -5.65 -7.47 -0.54
CA LEU A 70 -6.75 -6.74 0.06
C LEU A 70 -7.34 -5.71 -0.93
N HIS A 71 -6.52 -4.97 -1.66
CA HIS A 71 -7.02 -4.07 -2.69
C HIS A 71 -7.67 -4.82 -3.88
N ILE A 72 -7.16 -6.00 -4.26
CA ILE A 72 -7.82 -6.85 -5.27
C ILE A 72 -9.20 -7.28 -4.79
N HIS A 73 -9.31 -7.76 -3.55
CA HIS A 73 -10.57 -8.19 -2.96
C HIS A 73 -11.61 -7.06 -2.93
N LEU A 74 -11.17 -5.83 -2.64
CA LEU A 74 -12.01 -4.63 -2.63
C LEU A 74 -12.28 -4.06 -4.04
N SER A 75 -11.74 -4.66 -5.11
CA SER A 75 -11.80 -4.13 -6.48
C SER A 75 -11.29 -2.69 -6.62
N ASP A 76 -10.30 -2.32 -5.81
CA ASP A 76 -9.72 -0.98 -5.75
C ASP A 76 -8.55 -0.84 -6.73
N GLU A 77 -8.83 -0.40 -7.96
CA GLU A 77 -7.81 -0.21 -9.01
C GLU A 77 -6.66 0.70 -8.58
N ALA A 78 -6.97 1.82 -7.93
CA ALA A 78 -5.96 2.79 -7.52
C ALA A 78 -5.08 2.19 -6.42
N GLY A 79 -5.68 1.51 -5.44
CA GLY A 79 -4.96 0.82 -4.38
C GLY A 79 -4.07 -0.32 -4.88
N VAL A 80 -4.58 -1.17 -5.78
CA VAL A 80 -3.80 -2.26 -6.40
C VAL A 80 -2.59 -1.69 -7.14
N THR A 81 -2.79 -0.62 -7.90
CA THR A 81 -1.70 0.06 -8.63
C THR A 81 -0.61 0.54 -7.68
N GLY A 82 -0.97 1.24 -6.60
CA GLY A 82 0.00 1.74 -5.61
C GLY A 82 0.73 0.62 -4.88
N ALA A 83 0.00 -0.41 -4.45
CA ALA A 83 0.59 -1.53 -3.73
C ALA A 83 1.53 -2.38 -4.62
N LEU A 84 1.22 -2.52 -5.91
CA LEU A 84 2.14 -3.15 -6.86
C LEU A 84 3.40 -2.30 -7.08
N LEU A 85 3.25 -0.98 -7.21
CA LEU A 85 4.39 -0.08 -7.36
C LEU A 85 5.34 -0.17 -6.15
N ASP A 86 4.78 -0.18 -4.94
CA ASP A 86 5.53 -0.38 -3.69
C ASP A 86 6.30 -1.71 -3.68
N LEU A 87 5.69 -2.79 -4.15
CA LEU A 87 6.36 -4.09 -4.26
C LEU A 87 7.51 -4.05 -5.28
N TYR A 88 7.31 -3.38 -6.43
CA TYR A 88 8.35 -3.25 -7.46
C TYR A 88 9.55 -2.44 -6.94
N ILE A 89 9.29 -1.40 -6.14
CA ILE A 89 10.32 -0.60 -5.47
C ILE A 89 11.07 -1.43 -4.42
N ALA A 90 10.34 -2.13 -3.54
CA ALA A 90 10.93 -2.92 -2.46
C ALA A 90 11.83 -4.06 -2.98
N LEU A 91 11.45 -4.66 -4.11
CA LEU A 91 12.19 -5.75 -4.72
C LEU A 91 13.38 -5.26 -5.58
N GLY A 92 13.30 -4.06 -6.15
CA GLY A 92 14.30 -3.53 -7.08
C GLY A 92 14.60 -4.54 -8.20
N GLU A 93 15.88 -4.74 -8.53
CA GLU A 93 16.27 -5.71 -9.57
C GLU A 93 16.04 -7.19 -9.17
N LYS A 94 15.87 -7.47 -7.87
CA LYS A 94 15.69 -8.83 -7.35
C LYS A 94 14.22 -9.23 -7.38
N GLY A 95 13.90 -10.51 -7.26
CA GLY A 95 12.51 -10.94 -7.00
C GLY A 95 11.53 -10.84 -8.17
N GLN A 96 12.01 -10.86 -9.41
CA GLN A 96 11.19 -10.95 -10.62
C GLN A 96 10.05 -11.98 -10.53
N PRO A 97 10.25 -13.21 -9.98
CA PRO A 97 9.16 -14.18 -9.89
C PRO A 97 7.98 -13.69 -9.04
N LEU A 98 8.24 -12.96 -7.96
CA LEU A 98 7.20 -12.41 -7.10
C LEU A 98 6.48 -11.25 -7.78
N ARG A 99 7.20 -10.34 -8.44
CA ARG A 99 6.59 -9.29 -9.28
C ARG A 99 5.66 -9.89 -10.33
N THR A 100 6.12 -10.91 -11.05
CA THR A 100 5.36 -11.56 -12.13
C THR A 100 4.09 -12.17 -11.59
N ARG A 101 4.19 -12.91 -10.49
CA ARG A 101 3.04 -13.52 -9.84
C ARG A 101 2.01 -12.48 -9.40
N MET A 102 2.44 -11.42 -8.72
CA MET A 102 1.53 -10.39 -8.22
C MET A 102 0.90 -9.57 -9.35
N PHE A 103 1.67 -9.24 -10.39
CA PHE A 103 1.16 -8.59 -11.59
C PHE A 103 0.07 -9.40 -12.28
N ILE A 104 0.27 -10.71 -12.48
CA ILE A 104 -0.74 -11.59 -13.10
C ILE A 104 -2.05 -11.58 -12.29
N PHE A 105 -1.97 -11.65 -10.96
CA PHE A 105 -3.17 -11.60 -10.13
C PHE A 105 -3.92 -10.27 -10.21
N ALA A 106 -3.19 -9.16 -10.35
CA ALA A 106 -3.75 -7.82 -10.37
C ALA A 106 -4.16 -7.31 -11.76
N ALA A 107 -3.63 -7.90 -12.84
CA ALA A 107 -3.70 -7.34 -14.20
C ALA A 107 -5.13 -7.01 -14.67
N HIS A 108 -6.12 -7.80 -14.25
CA HIS A 108 -7.52 -7.60 -14.62
C HIS A 108 -8.16 -6.32 -14.05
N LEU A 109 -7.57 -5.72 -13.01
CA LEU A 109 -8.03 -4.46 -12.42
C LEU A 109 -7.25 -3.23 -12.95
N LEU A 110 -6.13 -3.45 -13.63
CA LEU A 110 -5.24 -2.36 -14.02
C LEU A 110 -5.68 -1.66 -15.31
N LYS A 111 -5.50 -0.34 -15.35
CA LYS A 111 -5.61 0.42 -16.61
C LYS A 111 -4.48 0.04 -17.58
N PRO A 112 -4.69 0.12 -18.92
CA PRO A 112 -3.69 -0.27 -19.92
C PRO A 112 -2.31 0.40 -19.73
N ARG A 113 -2.29 1.69 -19.39
CA ARG A 113 -1.04 2.43 -19.10
C ARG A 113 -0.20 1.79 -17.99
N TRP A 114 -0.86 1.22 -16.96
CA TRP A 114 -0.20 0.58 -15.83
C TRP A 114 0.27 -0.81 -16.18
N ILE A 115 -0.51 -1.55 -16.97
CA ILE A 115 -0.09 -2.83 -17.55
C ILE A 115 1.22 -2.65 -18.33
N GLU A 116 1.27 -1.69 -19.25
CA GLU A 116 2.48 -1.37 -20.02
C GLU A 116 3.66 -0.95 -19.12
N TYR A 117 3.38 -0.13 -18.11
CA TYR A 117 4.39 0.32 -17.17
C TYR A 117 5.02 -0.86 -16.40
N PHE A 118 4.21 -1.75 -15.81
CA PHE A 118 4.73 -2.88 -15.05
C PHE A 118 5.45 -3.91 -15.92
N ILE A 119 4.97 -4.17 -17.14
CA ILE A 119 5.65 -5.05 -18.10
C ILE A 119 7.06 -4.52 -18.41
N ARG A 120 7.22 -3.20 -18.62
CA ARG A 120 8.53 -2.59 -18.90
C ARG A 120 9.51 -2.75 -17.74
N HIS A 121 9.02 -2.76 -16.51
CA HIS A 121 9.83 -2.82 -15.29
C HIS A 121 9.87 -4.24 -14.69
N GLN A 122 9.47 -5.25 -15.45
CA GLN A 122 9.36 -6.62 -14.93
C GLN A 122 10.71 -7.17 -14.48
N ASP A 123 11.76 -6.93 -15.27
CA ASP A 123 13.08 -7.50 -15.02
C ASP A 123 13.91 -6.60 -14.10
N THR A 124 13.85 -5.28 -14.28
CA THR A 124 14.68 -4.31 -13.54
C THR A 124 14.07 -3.84 -12.22
N GLY A 125 12.75 -4.02 -12.03
CA GLY A 125 12.02 -3.35 -10.96
C GLY A 125 11.93 -1.84 -11.18
N VAL A 126 11.62 -1.10 -10.12
CA VAL A 126 11.45 0.36 -10.12
C VAL A 126 12.33 0.96 -9.02
N LEU A 127 13.01 2.07 -9.26
CA LEU A 127 13.69 2.82 -8.21
C LEU A 127 12.71 3.79 -7.55
N SER A 128 12.85 4.02 -6.24
CA SER A 128 12.01 4.96 -5.49
C SER A 128 12.11 6.41 -6.00
N SER A 129 13.19 6.75 -6.68
CA SER A 129 13.47 8.04 -7.30
C SER A 129 13.01 8.15 -8.77
N ASP A 130 12.53 7.06 -9.37
CA ASP A 130 12.10 7.10 -10.76
C ASP A 130 10.90 8.04 -10.91
N ILE A 131 10.83 8.71 -12.07
CA ILE A 131 9.65 9.48 -12.44
C ILE A 131 8.53 8.48 -12.74
N THR A 132 7.76 8.15 -11.70
CA THR A 132 6.57 7.33 -11.83
C THR A 132 5.37 8.21 -12.18
N PRO A 133 4.41 7.75 -12.98
CA PRO A 133 3.13 8.44 -13.10
C PRO A 133 2.53 8.63 -11.70
N PRO A 134 1.82 9.75 -11.41
CA PRO A 134 1.32 10.02 -10.07
C PRO A 134 0.40 8.88 -9.57
N VAL A 135 0.81 8.23 -8.48
CA VAL A 135 0.01 7.22 -7.77
C VAL A 135 -0.03 7.61 -6.30
N HIS A 136 -1.10 8.30 -5.91
CA HIS A 136 -1.27 8.79 -4.54
C HIS A 136 -1.43 7.68 -3.49
N THR A 137 -1.60 6.44 -3.93
CA THR A 137 -1.74 5.25 -3.09
C THR A 137 -0.42 4.49 -2.91
N SER A 138 0.67 4.90 -3.56
CA SER A 138 2.01 4.34 -3.34
C SER A 138 2.61 4.91 -2.05
N MET A 139 3.27 4.07 -1.26
CA MET A 139 3.89 4.43 0.03
C MET A 139 5.39 4.68 -0.07
N LEU A 140 6.05 4.15 -1.11
CA LEU A 140 7.51 4.16 -1.27
C LEU A 140 8.00 5.05 -2.42
N THR A 141 7.10 5.56 -3.26
CA THR A 141 7.45 6.56 -4.26
C THR A 141 7.85 7.86 -3.58
N LEU A 142 9.05 8.37 -3.88
CA LEU A 142 9.42 9.73 -3.54
C LEU A 142 8.66 10.65 -4.51
N GLY A 143 7.48 11.12 -4.10
CA GLY A 143 6.65 12.00 -4.92
C GLY A 143 7.45 13.20 -5.45
N LEU A 144 7.12 13.64 -6.66
CA LEU A 144 7.68 14.87 -7.21
C LEU A 144 7.00 16.07 -6.54
N SER A 145 7.75 16.83 -5.75
CA SER A 145 7.35 18.17 -5.32
C SER A 145 8.08 19.19 -6.20
N GLY A 146 7.35 19.92 -7.02
CA GLY A 146 7.89 20.96 -7.88
C GLY A 146 6.79 21.89 -8.37
N THR A 147 7.12 23.14 -8.63
CA THR A 147 6.21 24.08 -9.30
C THR A 147 6.13 23.70 -10.77
N PRO A 148 4.97 23.27 -11.30
CA PRO A 148 4.86 22.92 -12.71
C PRO A 148 5.12 24.17 -13.55
N GLN A 149 6.19 24.16 -14.33
CA GLN A 149 6.46 25.18 -15.33
C GLN A 149 5.95 24.69 -16.68
N VAL A 150 4.96 25.39 -17.24
CA VAL A 150 4.45 25.09 -18.58
C VAL A 150 5.49 25.58 -19.57
N VAL A 151 6.20 24.66 -20.23
CA VAL A 151 7.08 25.00 -21.34
C VAL A 151 6.28 24.86 -22.63
N ASN A 152 5.99 25.99 -23.27
CA ASN A 152 5.37 26.00 -24.58
C ASN A 152 6.44 25.59 -25.61
N LYS A 153 6.20 24.51 -26.37
CA LYS A 153 7.09 24.13 -27.47
C LYS A 153 6.78 25.01 -28.66
N GLU A 154 7.33 26.21 -28.63
CA GLU A 154 7.32 27.11 -29.77
C GLU A 154 8.51 26.77 -30.66
N ASN A 155 8.23 26.57 -31.95
CA ASN A 155 9.19 26.10 -32.95
C ASN A 155 10.51 26.88 -32.89
N GLY A 156 11.59 26.16 -32.58
CA GLY A 156 12.96 26.47 -33.00
C GLY A 156 13.48 27.87 -32.73
N GLN A 157 13.77 28.21 -31.47
CA GLN A 157 14.92 29.03 -31.06
C GLN A 157 15.05 29.01 -29.53
N GLN A 158 15.98 28.19 -29.03
CA GLN A 158 16.39 28.20 -27.63
C GLN A 158 17.12 29.52 -27.33
N LEU A 159 16.51 30.41 -26.54
CA LEU A 159 17.26 31.40 -25.79
C LEU A 159 17.57 30.79 -24.43
N LEU A 160 18.83 30.35 -24.27
CA LEU A 160 19.40 29.89 -23.02
C LEU A 160 19.40 31.05 -22.01
N THR A 161 18.35 31.13 -21.18
CA THR A 161 18.48 31.73 -19.86
C THR A 161 18.57 30.59 -18.87
N GLU A 162 19.80 30.10 -18.69
CA GLU A 162 20.13 29.07 -17.71
C GLU A 162 19.83 29.57 -16.30
N ILE A 163 18.67 29.20 -15.78
CA ILE A 163 18.54 28.89 -14.36
C ILE A 163 18.33 27.39 -14.31
N PRO A 164 19.29 26.60 -13.79
CA PRO A 164 19.11 25.16 -13.70
C PRO A 164 17.88 24.88 -12.82
N PRO A 165 16.97 23.97 -13.23
CA PRO A 165 15.87 23.58 -12.37
C PRO A 165 16.45 23.00 -11.07
N SER A 166 16.21 23.69 -9.96
CA SER A 166 16.58 23.21 -8.63
C SER A 166 15.63 22.08 -8.24
N LEU A 167 15.95 20.87 -8.70
CA LEU A 167 15.30 19.64 -8.24
C LEU A 167 15.71 19.41 -6.78
N THR A 168 14.83 19.78 -5.85
CA THR A 168 15.01 19.45 -4.44
C THR A 168 14.31 18.11 -4.19
N ILE A 169 15.07 17.06 -3.93
CA ILE A 169 14.53 15.79 -3.44
C ILE A 169 13.98 16.04 -2.04
N VAL A 170 12.67 16.09 -1.89
CA VAL A 170 12.03 16.19 -0.57
C VAL A 170 11.95 14.78 0.01
N SER A 171 12.91 14.45 0.89
CA SER A 171 12.87 13.22 1.67
C SER A 171 11.83 13.37 2.80
N ALA A 172 10.85 12.47 2.85
CA ALA A 172 9.99 12.29 4.01
C ALA A 172 10.70 11.42 5.08
N ALA A 173 11.91 11.81 5.49
CA ALA A 173 12.55 11.23 6.66
C ALA A 173 12.15 12.07 7.89
N ARG A 174 11.29 11.49 8.73
CA ARG A 174 11.01 12.04 10.06
C ARG A 174 12.26 11.84 10.92
N ASP A 175 12.75 12.92 11.50
CA ASP A 175 13.85 12.94 12.47
C ASP A 175 13.61 11.92 13.61
N PRO A 176 14.53 10.99 13.90
CA PRO A 176 14.39 10.05 15.02
C PRO A 176 14.71 10.67 16.39
N ARG A 177 14.78 12.00 16.53
CA ARG A 177 14.88 12.67 17.84
C ARG A 177 13.85 13.78 17.99
N GLY A 178 12.68 13.41 18.51
CA GLY A 178 11.65 14.32 19.02
C GLY A 178 10.78 13.60 20.03
#